data_AF-A0A3C0CI68-F1
#
_entry.id   AF-A0A3C0CI68-F1
#
_cell.length_a   1.000
_cell.length_b   1.000
_cell.length_c   1.000
_cell.angle_alpha   90.00
_cell.angle_beta   90.00
_cell.angle_gamma   90.00
#
_symmetry.space_group_name_H-M   'P 1'
#
loop_
_entity.id
_entity.type
_entity.pdbx_description
1 polymer ?
#
loop_
_entity_poly.entity_id
_entity_poly.type
_entity_poly.pdbx_seq_one_letter_code
_entity_poly.pdbx_strand_id
1 'polypeptide(L)'
;MARLRGFFRRLWHERWYLGMSVIGAFIMPHPPVIIPSVGKGEEKRVEKTVRAYRKAAREIAQLKPETIVVTSPHAVLYADYLHISPGAGASGDFRQFGSQEGPVSFSYDTQFVEALTQEAKRMRIPAGTFGERNPSVDHGTLVPLTFVNGEYRGYRLVRCSISGLDPLTHYNFGRCIARAAEKLNRRTVMIASGDLSHKLKEDGPYGFAAEGP
;
A
#
# COMPACT_ATOMS: atom_id res chain seq x y z
N MET A 1 -39.90 -17.24 -25.70
CA MET A 1 -39.06 -17.62 -24.53
C MET A 1 -37.54 -17.41 -24.70
N ALA A 2 -36.99 -17.29 -25.92
CA ALA A 2 -35.53 -17.11 -26.12
C ALA A 2 -35.00 -15.66 -25.92
N ARG A 3 -35.84 -14.62 -26.05
CA ARG A 3 -35.42 -13.21 -25.92
C ARG A 3 -35.20 -12.74 -24.47
N LEU A 4 -35.77 -13.41 -23.47
CA LEU A 4 -35.61 -13.05 -22.05
C LEU A 4 -34.33 -13.62 -21.41
N ARG A 5 -33.73 -14.66 -21.98
CA ARG A 5 -32.49 -15.26 -21.46
C ARG A 5 -31.23 -14.44 -21.83
N GLY A 6 -31.26 -13.67 -22.93
CA GLY A 6 -30.16 -12.80 -23.33
C GLY A 6 -30.04 -11.52 -22.49
N PHE A 7 -31.17 -10.97 -22.05
CA PHE A 7 -31.22 -9.72 -21.28
C PHE A 7 -30.64 -9.88 -19.86
N PHE A 8 -30.96 -10.98 -19.18
CA PHE A 8 -30.42 -11.28 -17.85
C PHE A 8 -28.92 -11.61 -17.86
N ARG A 9 -28.42 -12.28 -18.92
CA ARG A 9 -26.99 -12.60 -19.06
C ARG A 9 -26.13 -11.36 -19.33
N ARG A 10 -26.68 -10.38 -20.06
CA ARG A 10 -26.01 -9.11 -20.36
C ARG A 10 -25.98 -8.18 -19.12
N LEU A 11 -27.05 -8.11 -18.35
CA LEU A 11 -27.11 -7.39 -17.06
C LEU A 11 -26.17 -7.98 -15.99
N TRP A 12 -25.91 -9.29 -16.03
CA TRP A 12 -24.92 -9.91 -15.13
C TRP A 12 -23.49 -9.62 -15.57
N HIS A 13 -23.16 -9.71 -16.86
CA HIS A 13 -21.79 -9.45 -17.34
C HIS A 13 -21.40 -7.96 -17.36
N GLU A 14 -22.34 -7.05 -17.65
CA GLU A 14 -22.05 -5.60 -17.67
C GLU A 14 -21.87 -5.01 -16.26
N ARG A 15 -22.46 -5.62 -15.23
CA ARG A 15 -22.33 -5.16 -13.83
C ARG A 15 -20.98 -5.47 -13.19
N TRP A 16 -20.20 -6.42 -13.73
CA TRP A 16 -18.84 -6.71 -13.27
C TRP A 16 -17.76 -5.87 -13.96
N TYR A 17 -18.02 -5.41 -15.19
CA TYR A 17 -17.08 -4.58 -15.96
C TYR A 17 -17.25 -3.07 -15.73
N LEU A 18 -18.42 -2.64 -15.26
CA LEU A 18 -18.64 -1.29 -14.76
C LEU A 18 -18.19 -1.19 -13.29
N GLY A 19 -16.89 -0.94 -13.08
CA GLY A 19 -16.38 -0.36 -11.84
C GLY A 19 -15.42 -1.24 -11.03
N MET A 20 -14.45 -1.92 -11.63
CA MET A 20 -13.28 -2.35 -10.85
C MET A 20 -12.50 -1.09 -10.41
N SER A 21 -12.81 -0.58 -9.22
CA SER A 21 -12.17 0.62 -8.67
C SER A 21 -10.78 0.34 -8.12
N VAL A 22 -10.49 -0.89 -7.67
CA VAL A 22 -9.09 -1.33 -7.48
C VAL A 22 -8.56 -1.84 -8.81
N ILE A 23 -7.69 -1.04 -9.44
CA ILE A 23 -7.21 -1.26 -10.82
C ILE A 23 -5.82 -1.88 -10.88
N GLY A 24 -5.16 -2.11 -9.73
CA GLY A 24 -3.88 -2.77 -9.64
C GLY A 24 -3.46 -3.03 -8.20
N ALA A 25 -2.65 -4.07 -7.99
CA ALA A 25 -2.09 -4.42 -6.69
C ALA A 25 -0.63 -4.86 -6.86
N PHE A 26 0.25 -4.36 -5.99
CA PHE A 26 1.68 -4.60 -6.07
C PHE A 26 2.21 -5.00 -4.69
N ILE A 27 3.08 -6.01 -4.65
CA ILE A 27 3.85 -6.35 -3.45
C ILE A 27 5.24 -5.78 -3.68
N MET A 28 5.65 -4.87 -2.81
CA MET A 28 6.93 -4.17 -2.93
C MET A 28 7.63 -4.27 -1.58
N PRO A 29 8.87 -4.79 -1.52
CA PRO A 29 9.61 -4.79 -0.26
C PRO A 29 9.91 -3.34 0.19
N HIS A 30 10.70 -3.15 1.25
CA HIS A 30 11.12 -1.78 1.61
C HIS A 30 12.53 -1.67 2.18
N PRO A 31 13.55 -2.32 1.58
CA PRO A 31 14.92 -2.19 2.04
C PRO A 31 15.44 -0.78 1.74
N PRO A 32 15.80 0.05 2.75
CA PRO A 32 16.22 1.43 2.52
C PRO A 32 17.44 1.57 1.58
N VAL A 33 18.27 0.53 1.49
CA VAL A 33 19.47 0.49 0.63
C VAL A 33 19.17 0.73 -0.85
N ILE A 34 17.95 0.47 -1.33
CA ILE A 34 17.60 0.70 -2.75
C ILE A 34 17.35 2.18 -3.08
N ILE A 35 17.30 3.05 -2.07
CA ILE A 35 17.15 4.49 -2.23
C ILE A 35 18.54 5.09 -2.47
N PRO A 36 18.79 5.79 -3.61
CA PRO A 36 20.14 6.27 -3.94
C PRO A 36 20.80 7.13 -2.85
N SER A 37 20.03 8.01 -2.19
CA SER A 37 20.54 8.87 -1.11
C SER A 37 20.90 8.12 0.18
N VAL A 38 20.45 6.86 0.31
CA VAL A 38 20.77 5.94 1.42
C VAL A 38 21.85 4.95 0.99
N GLY A 39 21.66 4.26 -0.13
CA GLY A 39 22.52 3.18 -0.61
C GLY A 39 23.93 3.64 -1.01
N LYS A 40 24.09 4.88 -1.51
CA LYS A 40 25.39 5.49 -1.85
C LYS A 40 26.30 4.57 -2.70
N GLY A 41 25.70 3.74 -3.56
CA GLY A 41 26.37 2.77 -4.43
C GLY A 41 26.10 1.30 -4.08
N GLU A 42 25.69 0.99 -2.86
CA GLU A 42 25.35 -0.38 -2.42
C GLU A 42 24.10 -0.93 -3.11
N GLU A 43 23.20 -0.07 -3.61
CA GLU A 43 22.02 -0.48 -4.36
C GLU A 43 22.37 -1.29 -5.62
N LYS A 44 23.60 -1.14 -6.15
CA LYS A 44 24.11 -1.93 -7.28
C LYS A 44 24.14 -3.43 -6.97
N ARG A 45 24.33 -3.82 -5.71
CA ARG A 45 24.34 -5.23 -5.29
C ARG A 45 22.95 -5.87 -5.37
N VAL A 46 21.90 -5.06 -5.38
CA VAL A 46 20.49 -5.46 -5.49
C VAL A 46 19.83 -4.88 -6.74
N GLU A 47 20.60 -4.69 -7.81
CA GLU A 47 20.13 -4.05 -9.05
C GLU A 47 18.90 -4.75 -9.66
N LYS A 48 18.79 -6.08 -9.53
CA LYS A 48 17.59 -6.82 -9.97
C LYS A 48 16.32 -6.31 -9.26
N THR A 49 16.40 -6.08 -7.95
CA THR A 49 15.32 -5.49 -7.17
C THR A 49 15.03 -4.06 -7.64
N VAL A 50 16.06 -3.22 -7.78
CA VAL A 50 15.89 -1.83 -8.27
C VAL A 50 15.20 -1.79 -9.64
N ARG A 51 15.57 -2.69 -10.57
CA ARG A 51 14.92 -2.81 -11.88
C ARG A 51 13.46 -3.25 -11.77
N ALA A 52 13.15 -4.20 -10.88
CA ALA A 52 11.78 -4.63 -10.63
C ALA A 52 10.93 -3.48 -10.07
N TYR A 53 11.46 -2.66 -9.13
CA TYR A 53 10.78 -1.46 -8.64
C TYR A 53 10.48 -0.47 -9.73
N ARG A 54 11.47 -0.15 -10.57
CA ARG A 54 11.27 0.77 -11.70
C ARG A 54 10.19 0.25 -12.67
N LYS A 55 10.14 -1.06 -12.90
CA LYS A 55 9.08 -1.68 -13.71
C LYS A 55 7.70 -1.51 -13.05
N ALA A 56 7.57 -1.86 -11.77
CA ALA A 56 6.33 -1.70 -11.02
C ALA A 56 5.87 -0.23 -10.99
N ALA A 57 6.79 0.71 -10.75
CA ALA A 57 6.48 2.14 -10.75
C ALA A 57 5.96 2.63 -12.11
N ARG A 58 6.54 2.18 -13.23
CA ARG A 58 6.03 2.49 -14.56
C ARG A 58 4.65 1.88 -14.82
N GLU A 59 4.40 0.65 -14.36
CA GLU A 59 3.08 0.02 -14.47
C GLU A 59 2.02 0.80 -13.66
N ILE A 60 2.34 1.18 -12.42
CA ILE A 60 1.49 2.06 -11.59
C ILE A 60 1.23 3.39 -12.30
N ALA A 61 2.26 4.01 -12.88
CA ALA A 61 2.12 5.27 -13.61
C ALA A 61 1.17 5.16 -14.82
N GLN A 62 1.23 4.04 -15.56
CA GLN A 62 0.33 3.77 -16.68
C GLN A 62 -1.13 3.60 -16.24
N LEU A 63 -1.34 3.03 -15.05
CA LEU A 63 -2.67 2.92 -14.44
C LEU A 63 -3.27 4.27 -14.02
N LYS A 64 -2.46 5.32 -13.87
CA LYS A 64 -2.87 6.68 -13.47
C LYS A 64 -3.89 6.67 -12.30
N PRO A 65 -3.54 6.05 -11.15
CA PRO A 65 -4.46 5.97 -10.03
C PRO A 65 -4.73 7.36 -9.43
N GLU A 66 -5.96 7.61 -9.03
CA GLU A 66 -6.32 8.78 -8.23
C GLU A 66 -5.93 8.58 -6.76
N THR A 67 -5.93 7.34 -6.29
CA THR A 67 -5.59 6.97 -4.91
C THR A 67 -4.61 5.82 -4.89
N ILE A 68 -3.57 5.93 -4.07
CA ILE A 68 -2.71 4.79 -3.73
C ILE A 68 -2.93 4.47 -2.26
N VAL A 69 -3.30 3.22 -1.98
CA VAL A 69 -3.37 2.69 -0.62
C VAL A 69 -2.07 1.92 -0.37
N VAL A 70 -1.36 2.26 0.70
CA VAL A 70 -0.13 1.56 1.11
C VAL A 70 -0.37 0.91 2.47
N THR A 71 -0.15 -0.40 2.57
CA THR A 71 -0.01 -1.06 3.88
C THR A 71 1.47 -1.16 4.24
N SER A 72 1.83 -0.77 5.47
CA SER A 72 3.20 -0.84 5.98
C SER A 72 3.28 -1.51 7.34
N PRO A 73 4.26 -2.42 7.58
CA PRO A 73 4.57 -2.97 8.89
C PRO A 73 5.21 -1.95 9.84
N HIS A 74 5.71 -0.83 9.31
CA HIS A 74 6.37 0.22 10.08
C HIS A 74 5.46 1.41 10.43
N ALA A 75 4.22 1.40 9.93
CA ALA A 75 3.18 2.24 10.50
C ALA A 75 2.87 1.80 11.94
N VAL A 76 2.17 2.62 12.72
CA VAL A 76 1.83 2.30 14.11
C VAL A 76 1.11 0.94 14.16
N LEU A 77 1.77 -0.06 14.75
CA LEU A 77 1.32 -1.44 14.79
C LEU A 77 0.65 -1.72 16.14
N TYR A 78 -0.58 -2.23 16.07
CA TYR A 78 -1.35 -2.69 17.23
C TYR A 78 -1.61 -4.19 17.15
N ALA A 79 -1.70 -4.85 18.29
CA ALA A 79 -2.02 -6.28 18.36
C ALA A 79 -3.47 -6.55 17.88
N ASP A 80 -4.36 -5.61 18.11
CA ASP A 80 -5.82 -5.78 18.01
C ASP A 80 -6.50 -4.72 17.13
N TYR A 81 -5.74 -3.88 16.42
CA TYR A 81 -6.28 -2.76 15.66
C TYR A 81 -5.51 -2.46 14.36
N LEU A 82 -6.25 -2.22 13.28
CA LEU A 82 -5.73 -1.79 11.99
C LEU A 82 -5.82 -0.26 11.88
N HIS A 83 -4.67 0.40 12.03
CA HIS A 83 -4.60 1.85 11.99
C HIS A 83 -4.67 2.37 10.55
N ILE A 84 -5.49 3.40 10.32
CA ILE A 84 -5.58 4.17 9.08
C ILE A 84 -5.12 5.58 9.41
N SER A 85 -4.08 6.09 8.74
CA SER A 85 -3.54 7.42 9.08
C SER A 85 -4.59 8.53 8.91
N PRO A 86 -4.87 9.32 9.98
CA PRO A 86 -5.76 10.49 9.91
C PRO A 86 -5.11 11.70 9.24
N GLY A 87 -5.88 12.79 9.15
CA GLY A 87 -5.39 14.09 8.71
C GLY A 87 -5.44 14.31 7.20
N ALA A 88 -5.00 15.49 6.76
CA ALA A 88 -5.02 15.89 5.35
C ALA A 88 -3.77 15.47 4.57
N GLY A 89 -2.74 14.97 5.26
CA GLY A 89 -1.45 14.64 4.68
C GLY A 89 -0.37 14.47 5.75
N ALA A 90 0.80 14.01 5.34
CA ALA A 90 1.98 13.96 6.18
C ALA A 90 3.26 14.00 5.35
N SER A 91 4.39 14.11 6.04
CA SER A 91 5.72 14.07 5.42
C SER A 91 6.61 13.03 6.09
N GLY A 92 7.64 12.59 5.39
CA GLY A 92 8.65 11.68 5.94
C GLY A 92 9.98 11.82 5.19
N ASP A 93 11.04 11.29 5.78
CA ASP A 93 12.39 11.35 5.24
C ASP A 93 13.20 10.08 5.57
N PHE A 94 14.37 9.98 4.98
CA PHE A 94 15.31 8.88 5.19
C PHE A 94 16.49 9.26 6.10
N ARG A 95 16.37 10.29 6.95
CA ARG A 95 17.49 10.74 7.82
C ARG A 95 17.95 9.66 8.78
N GLN A 96 17.03 8.84 9.29
CA GLN A 96 17.37 7.69 10.14
C GLN A 96 18.27 6.66 9.44
N PHE A 97 18.34 6.68 8.11
CA PHE A 97 19.22 5.82 7.29
C PHE A 97 20.42 6.60 6.70
N GLY A 98 20.69 7.82 7.18
CA GLY A 98 21.86 8.60 6.77
C GLY A 98 21.72 9.35 5.44
N SER A 99 20.49 9.50 4.94
CA SER A 99 20.20 10.43 3.83
C SER A 99 20.21 11.88 4.31
N GLN A 100 20.70 12.79 3.47
CA GLN A 100 20.71 14.24 3.70
C GLN A 100 19.58 14.96 2.96
N GLU A 101 18.74 14.22 2.22
CA GLU A 101 17.62 14.80 1.51
C GLU A 101 16.53 15.27 2.47
N GLY A 102 15.86 16.37 2.10
CA GLY A 102 14.73 16.89 2.85
C GLY A 102 13.51 15.97 2.82
N PRO A 103 12.50 16.23 3.66
CA PRO A 103 11.29 15.42 3.72
C PRO A 103 10.45 15.53 2.45
N VAL A 104 9.78 14.43 2.12
CA VAL A 104 8.78 14.34 1.05
C VAL A 104 7.39 14.41 1.67
N SER A 105 6.53 15.26 1.11
CA SER A 105 5.16 15.49 1.59
C SER A 105 4.13 14.79 0.70
N PHE A 106 3.05 14.30 1.32
CA PHE A 106 1.95 13.60 0.66
C PHE A 106 0.61 14.16 1.13
N SER A 107 -0.32 14.35 0.20
CA SER A 107 -1.72 14.67 0.51
C SER A 107 -2.53 13.39 0.65
N TYR A 108 -3.42 13.35 1.65
CA TYR A 108 -4.25 12.18 1.90
C TYR A 108 -5.60 12.25 1.18
N ASP A 109 -6.11 11.08 0.83
CA ASP A 109 -7.49 10.93 0.36
C ASP A 109 -8.43 10.81 1.56
N THR A 110 -8.79 11.94 2.16
CA THR A 110 -9.62 11.98 3.37
C THR A 110 -11.00 11.36 3.17
N GLN A 111 -11.59 11.51 1.99
CA GLN A 111 -12.86 10.86 1.64
C GLN A 111 -12.72 9.34 1.60
N PHE A 112 -11.60 8.83 1.07
CA PHE A 112 -11.31 7.40 1.07
C PHE A 112 -11.09 6.87 2.49
N VAL A 113 -10.33 7.59 3.33
CA VAL A 113 -10.11 7.22 4.74
C VAL A 113 -11.44 7.14 5.50
N GLU A 114 -12.33 8.11 5.30
CA GLU A 114 -13.66 8.10 5.91
C GLU A 114 -14.49 6.91 5.42
N ALA A 115 -14.57 6.70 4.10
CA ALA A 115 -15.32 5.58 3.52
C ALA A 115 -14.80 4.22 4.00
N LEU A 116 -13.48 4.04 4.05
CA LEU A 116 -12.83 2.82 4.53
C LEU A 116 -13.13 2.58 6.01
N THR A 117 -13.06 3.61 6.85
CA THR A 117 -13.39 3.52 8.28
C THR A 117 -14.86 3.10 8.49
N GLN A 118 -15.78 3.64 7.69
CA GLN A 118 -17.18 3.24 7.75
C GLN A 118 -17.42 1.80 7.28
N GLU A 119 -16.73 1.36 6.21
CA GLU A 119 -16.83 -0.03 5.76
C GLU A 119 -16.24 -1.02 6.78
N ALA A 120 -15.13 -0.67 7.43
CA ALA A 120 -14.55 -1.46 8.52
C ALA A 120 -15.52 -1.58 9.69
N LYS A 121 -16.12 -0.46 10.12
CA LYS A 121 -17.14 -0.43 11.19
C LYS A 121 -18.35 -1.32 10.85
N ARG A 122 -18.85 -1.24 9.60
CA ARG A 122 -19.97 -2.08 9.13
C ARG A 122 -19.64 -3.57 9.15
N MET A 123 -18.39 -3.91 8.85
CA MET A 123 -17.87 -5.28 8.89
C MET A 123 -17.39 -5.73 10.27
N ARG A 124 -17.51 -4.86 11.30
CA ARG A 124 -17.02 -5.09 12.66
C ARG A 124 -15.52 -5.45 12.72
N ILE A 125 -14.74 -4.86 11.82
CA ILE A 125 -13.27 -4.94 11.84
C ILE A 125 -12.77 -3.83 12.76
N PRO A 126 -11.88 -4.12 13.73
CA PRO A 126 -11.25 -3.09 14.55
C PRO A 126 -10.22 -2.32 13.70
N ALA A 127 -10.72 -1.34 12.94
CA ALA A 127 -9.95 -0.49 12.03
C ALA A 127 -10.45 0.94 12.07
N GLY A 128 -9.56 1.90 11.86
CA GLY A 128 -9.89 3.32 11.84
C GLY A 128 -8.71 4.21 12.18
N THR A 129 -9.01 5.46 12.51
CA THR A 129 -8.00 6.52 12.68
C THR A 129 -7.59 6.76 14.13
N PHE A 130 -8.02 5.93 15.07
CA PHE A 130 -7.69 6.11 16.48
C PHE A 130 -6.28 5.61 16.78
N GLY A 131 -5.57 6.33 17.67
CA GLY A 131 -4.27 5.89 18.17
C GLY A 131 -3.07 6.33 17.32
N GLU A 132 -3.16 7.40 16.52
CA GLU A 132 -1.95 7.90 15.87
C GLU A 132 -0.90 8.32 16.91
N ARG A 133 0.30 7.72 16.82
CA ARG A 133 1.44 8.04 17.69
C ARG A 133 2.51 8.86 16.98
N ASN A 134 2.70 8.59 15.69
CA ASN A 134 3.66 9.29 14.85
C ASN A 134 3.02 9.54 13.48
N PRO A 135 2.74 10.81 13.12
CA PRO A 135 2.15 11.14 11.83
C PRO A 135 3.14 11.02 10.68
N SER A 136 4.45 10.94 10.95
CA SER A 136 5.48 10.89 9.92
C SER A 136 5.28 9.69 8.99
N VAL A 137 5.60 9.88 7.70
CA VAL A 137 5.58 8.80 6.72
C VAL A 137 6.79 7.89 6.98
N ASP A 138 6.52 6.64 7.33
CA ASP A 138 7.53 5.64 7.65
C ASP A 138 8.25 5.15 6.38
N HIS A 139 9.43 4.53 6.56
CA HIS A 139 10.23 4.07 5.43
C HIS A 139 9.61 2.93 4.63
N GLY A 140 8.78 2.09 5.28
CA GLY A 140 7.97 1.09 4.59
C GLY A 140 7.04 1.72 3.56
N THR A 141 6.50 2.90 3.87
CA THR A 141 5.71 3.68 2.92
C THR A 141 6.59 4.47 1.95
N LEU A 142 7.65 5.13 2.43
CA LEU A 142 8.49 6.00 1.59
C LEU A 142 9.21 5.23 0.49
N VAL A 143 9.76 4.04 0.77
CA VAL A 143 10.59 3.31 -0.21
C VAL A 143 9.82 3.02 -1.51
N PRO A 144 8.63 2.37 -1.50
CA PRO A 144 7.84 2.20 -2.71
C PRO A 144 7.45 3.53 -3.37
N LEU A 145 7.02 4.52 -2.58
CA LEU A 145 6.55 5.79 -3.13
C LEU A 145 7.67 6.66 -3.73
N THR A 146 8.93 6.50 -3.33
CA THR A 146 10.07 7.17 -4.00
C THR A 146 10.15 6.76 -5.47
N PHE A 147 9.97 5.47 -5.77
CA PHE A 147 9.99 4.99 -7.17
C PHE A 147 8.72 5.41 -7.92
N VAL A 148 7.55 5.29 -7.29
CA VAL A 148 6.30 5.73 -7.89
C VAL A 148 6.37 7.23 -8.22
N ASN A 149 6.81 8.07 -7.29
CA ASN A 149 6.94 9.51 -7.48
C ASN A 149 7.93 9.89 -8.58
N GLY A 150 8.92 9.04 -8.88
CA GLY A 150 9.80 9.22 -10.03
C GLY A 150 9.07 9.17 -11.38
N GLU A 151 7.95 8.44 -11.45
CA GLU A 151 7.19 8.18 -12.68
C GLU A 151 5.81 8.87 -12.68
N TYR A 152 5.17 9.03 -11.51
CA TYR A 152 3.81 9.55 -11.36
C TYR A 152 3.54 10.14 -9.97
N ARG A 153 2.94 11.34 -9.93
CA ARG A 153 2.62 12.06 -8.68
C ARG A 153 1.14 12.50 -8.58
N GLY A 154 0.29 12.08 -9.52
CA GLY A 154 -1.10 12.54 -9.63
C GLY A 154 -2.09 11.86 -8.68
N TYR A 155 -1.62 11.21 -7.62
CA TYR A 155 -2.44 10.44 -6.69
C TYR A 155 -2.54 11.13 -5.31
N ARG A 156 -3.56 10.72 -4.54
CA ARG A 156 -3.64 10.95 -3.10
C ARG A 156 -3.33 9.66 -2.33
N LEU A 157 -2.74 9.78 -1.15
CA LEU A 157 -2.27 8.65 -0.37
C LEU A 157 -3.30 8.22 0.69
N VAL A 158 -3.42 6.92 0.92
CA VAL A 158 -4.04 6.33 2.11
C VAL A 158 -3.02 5.39 2.72
N ARG A 159 -2.66 5.59 3.99
CA ARG A 159 -1.74 4.71 4.71
C ARG A 159 -2.49 3.85 5.70
N CYS A 160 -2.20 2.56 5.67
CA CYS A 160 -2.74 1.59 6.60
C CYS A 160 -1.59 0.83 7.28
N SER A 161 -1.75 0.50 8.56
CA SER A 161 -0.85 -0.42 9.23
C SER A 161 -1.20 -1.88 8.89
N ILE A 162 -0.30 -2.79 9.25
CA ILE A 162 -0.69 -4.15 9.61
C ILE A 162 -1.06 -4.21 11.11
N SER A 163 -1.45 -5.39 11.58
CA SER A 163 -1.82 -5.62 12.98
C SER A 163 -1.58 -7.08 13.37
N GLY A 164 -1.64 -7.37 14.66
CA GLY A 164 -1.62 -8.74 15.20
C GLY A 164 -2.93 -9.53 15.03
N LEU A 165 -3.91 -8.98 14.32
CA LEU A 165 -5.17 -9.67 14.00
C LEU A 165 -4.93 -10.84 13.05
N ASP A 166 -5.87 -11.77 13.03
CA ASP A 166 -5.78 -12.97 12.22
C ASP A 166 -5.82 -12.66 10.70
N PRO A 167 -5.27 -13.56 9.85
CA PRO A 167 -5.23 -13.35 8.40
C PRO A 167 -6.59 -13.14 7.73
N LEU A 168 -7.66 -13.75 8.25
CA LEU A 168 -9.01 -13.56 7.70
C LEU A 168 -9.53 -12.15 8.00
N THR A 169 -9.20 -11.59 9.15
CA THR A 169 -9.49 -10.18 9.46
C THR A 169 -8.76 -9.24 8.50
N HIS A 170 -7.49 -9.48 8.21
CA HIS A 170 -6.74 -8.72 7.19
C HIS A 170 -7.32 -8.85 5.78
N TYR A 171 -7.72 -10.06 5.38
CA TYR A 171 -8.41 -10.29 4.11
C TYR A 171 -9.71 -9.49 4.01
N ASN A 172 -10.53 -9.51 5.07
CA ASN A 172 -11.77 -8.74 5.12
C ASN A 172 -11.53 -7.23 5.12
N PHE A 173 -10.43 -6.75 5.71
CA PHE A 173 -10.03 -5.36 5.62
C PHE A 173 -9.67 -4.96 4.18
N GLY A 174 -8.96 -5.83 3.44
CA GLY A 174 -8.75 -5.68 2.00
C GLY A 174 -10.06 -5.55 1.21
N ARG A 175 -11.10 -6.29 1.60
CA ARG A 175 -12.45 -6.15 1.02
C ARG A 175 -13.11 -4.81 1.37
N CYS A 176 -12.87 -4.26 2.55
CA CYS A 176 -13.32 -2.92 2.91
C CYS A 176 -12.65 -1.84 2.04
N ILE A 177 -11.34 -1.99 1.75
CA ILE A 177 -10.62 -1.10 0.81
C ILE A 177 -11.26 -1.14 -0.58
N ALA A 178 -11.52 -2.34 -1.11
CA ALA A 178 -12.17 -2.49 -2.42
C ALA A 178 -13.55 -1.82 -2.46
N ARG A 179 -14.38 -2.04 -1.43
CA ARG A 179 -15.70 -1.41 -1.32
C ARG A 179 -15.64 0.10 -1.18
N ALA A 180 -14.67 0.63 -0.44
CA ALA A 180 -14.46 2.08 -0.33
C ALA A 180 -14.10 2.69 -1.70
N ALA A 181 -13.21 2.02 -2.45
CA ALA A 181 -12.86 2.43 -3.82
C ALA A 181 -14.08 2.42 -4.74
N GLU A 182 -14.87 1.34 -4.73
CA GLU A 182 -16.10 1.19 -5.52
C GLU A 182 -17.14 2.27 -5.18
N LYS A 183 -17.41 2.49 -3.89
CA LYS A 183 -18.37 3.48 -3.40
C LYS A 183 -18.01 4.90 -3.83
N LEU A 184 -16.72 5.20 -3.92
CA LEU A 184 -16.20 6.50 -4.35
C LEU A 184 -15.95 6.57 -5.85
N ASN A 185 -16.16 5.48 -6.60
CA ASN A 185 -15.79 5.33 -8.00
C ASN A 185 -14.35 5.81 -8.28
N ARG A 186 -13.42 5.41 -7.39
CA ARG A 186 -12.06 5.92 -7.37
C ARG A 186 -11.10 4.93 -8.02
N ARG A 187 -10.23 5.39 -8.92
CA ARG A 187 -9.16 4.56 -9.48
C ARG A 187 -8.06 4.34 -8.44
N THR A 188 -8.08 3.19 -7.79
CA THR A 188 -7.21 2.87 -6.66
C THR A 188 -6.18 1.80 -7.02
N VAL A 189 -4.93 2.05 -6.62
CA VAL A 189 -3.87 1.03 -6.62
C VAL A 189 -3.54 0.67 -5.17
N MET A 190 -3.34 -0.63 -4.91
CA MET A 190 -2.85 -1.14 -3.63
C MET A 190 -1.36 -1.43 -3.71
N ILE A 191 -0.59 -0.99 -2.72
CA ILE A 191 0.80 -1.39 -2.50
C ILE A 191 0.87 -2.06 -1.14
N ALA A 192 1.12 -3.37 -1.13
CA ALA A 192 1.48 -4.09 0.07
C ALA A 192 2.98 -3.96 0.27
N SER A 193 3.38 -3.10 1.20
CA SER A 193 4.80 -2.89 1.51
C SER A 193 5.27 -3.93 2.50
N GLY A 194 6.08 -4.89 2.05
CA GLY A 194 6.46 -6.03 2.87
C GLY A 194 7.58 -6.85 2.24
N ASP A 195 8.52 -7.28 3.07
CA ASP A 195 9.53 -8.26 2.69
C ASP A 195 8.94 -9.68 2.78
N LEU A 196 9.62 -10.65 2.15
CA LEU A 196 9.25 -12.06 2.20
C LEU A 196 9.98 -12.74 3.37
N SER A 197 11.14 -13.36 3.11
CA SER A 197 11.99 -13.90 4.17
C SER A 197 12.84 -12.80 4.80
N HIS A 198 12.88 -12.76 6.13
CA HIS A 198 13.84 -11.95 6.89
C HIS A 198 15.11 -12.74 7.28
N LYS A 199 15.20 -14.02 6.88
CA LYS A 199 16.32 -14.92 7.16
C LYS A 199 17.16 -15.20 5.91
N LEU A 200 17.69 -14.13 5.31
CA LEU A 200 18.29 -14.18 3.98
C LEU A 200 19.80 -14.41 3.95
N LYS A 201 20.50 -14.25 5.07
CA LYS A 201 21.96 -14.40 5.16
C LYS A 201 22.38 -14.92 6.53
N GLU A 202 23.43 -15.73 6.57
CA GLU A 202 23.99 -16.25 7.82
C GLU A 202 24.42 -15.13 8.78
N ASP A 203 24.93 -14.02 8.24
CA ASP A 203 25.35 -12.82 8.97
C ASP A 203 24.23 -11.77 9.14
N GLY A 204 23.02 -12.06 8.69
CA GLY A 204 21.87 -11.19 8.87
C GLY A 204 21.39 -11.18 10.34
N PRO A 205 20.63 -10.15 10.76
CA PRO A 205 20.15 -10.02 12.14
C PRO A 205 19.28 -11.20 12.61
N TYR A 206 18.79 -12.03 11.68
CA TYR A 206 17.94 -13.20 11.94
C TYR A 206 18.54 -14.52 11.42
N GLY A 207 19.80 -14.53 10.97
CA GLY A 207 20.46 -15.69 10.36
C GLY A 207 19.86 -16.09 9.00
N PHE A 208 20.32 -17.22 8.44
CA PHE A 208 19.77 -17.79 7.20
C PHE A 208 18.83 -18.96 7.52
N ALA A 209 17.67 -19.02 6.85
CA ALA A 209 16.80 -20.18 6.80
C ALA A 209 16.22 -20.32 5.40
N ALA A 210 16.36 -21.50 4.80
CA ALA A 210 15.98 -21.76 3.41
C ALA A 210 14.46 -21.68 3.21
N GLU A 211 13.70 -22.03 4.25
CA GLU A 211 12.24 -21.96 4.34
C GLU A 211 11.70 -20.55 4.63
N GLY A 212 12.55 -19.63 5.09
CA GLY A 212 12.14 -18.32 5.59
C GLY A 212 11.87 -18.29 7.11
N PRO A 213 11.23 -17.22 7.62
CA PRO A 213 10.91 -17.08 9.04
C PRO A 213 9.92 -18.13 9.55
#